data_AF-W9R184-F1
#
_entry.id   AF-W9R184-F1
#
_cell.length_a   1.000
_cell.length_b   1.000
_cell.length_c   1.000
_cell.angle_alpha   90.00
_cell.angle_beta   90.00
_cell.angle_gamma   90.00
#
_symmetry.space_group_name_H-M   'P 1'
#
loop_
_entity.id
_entity.type
_entity.pdbx_description
1 polymer ?
#
loop_
_entity_poly.entity_id
_entity_poly.type
_entity_poly.pdbx_seq_one_letter_code
_entity_poly.pdbx_strand_id
1 'polypeptide(L)'
;MGTHAINVYDFVNRVGSSAGYARFTREIGVSYARQTLITATYDIWRWFEQYSAAQRKDINRLVLTLENFPDSQVQVPAYATTNEIHLNGRYIARYSGDVKREITGVLYHELTHVLQWNGNGQAPGWLIEGIADYVRLRSGYIPSNWAKPGGGDSFY
;
A
#
# COMPACT_ATOMS: atom_id res chain seq x y z
N MET A 1 -28.51 0.50 -9.15
CA MET A 1 -27.16 0.31 -9.70
C MET A 1 -26.19 1.02 -8.77
N GLY A 2 -25.48 0.26 -7.94
CA GLY A 2 -24.65 0.80 -6.86
C GLY A 2 -23.30 1.30 -7.35
N THR A 3 -22.74 2.27 -6.64
CA THR A 3 -21.33 2.64 -6.75
C THR A 3 -20.50 1.63 -5.95
N HIS A 4 -19.66 0.82 -6.60
CA HIS A 4 -18.60 0.09 -5.91
C HIS A 4 -17.48 1.08 -5.60
N ALA A 5 -17.65 1.80 -4.49
CA ALA A 5 -16.70 2.76 -3.95
C ALA A 5 -16.31 2.32 -2.53
N ILE A 6 -15.05 2.57 -2.16
CA ILE A 6 -14.64 2.44 -0.76
C ILE A 6 -15.22 3.64 -0.02
N ASN A 7 -16.21 3.41 0.84
CA ASN A 7 -16.87 4.46 1.62
C ASN A 7 -16.24 4.64 3.00
N VAL A 8 -15.54 3.61 3.49
CA VAL A 8 -14.94 3.61 4.83
C VAL A 8 -13.45 3.33 4.73
N TYR A 9 -12.66 4.25 5.30
CA TYR A 9 -11.22 4.12 5.48
C TYR A 9 -10.92 4.19 6.97
N ASP A 10 -10.61 3.04 7.56
CA ASP A 10 -10.36 2.92 9.00
C ASP A 10 -8.87 2.73 9.30
N PHE A 11 -8.53 3.01 10.54
CA PHE A 11 -7.20 2.77 11.08
C PHE A 11 -7.28 2.00 12.40
N VAL A 12 -6.44 0.97 12.53
CA VAL A 12 -6.32 0.17 13.76
C VAL A 12 -4.87 0.19 14.22
N ASN A 13 -4.65 0.56 15.49
CA ASN A 13 -3.35 0.44 16.13
C ASN A 13 -3.29 -0.84 16.97
N ARG A 14 -2.48 -1.82 16.55
CA ARG A 14 -2.19 -3.06 17.30
C ARG A 14 -0.83 -3.06 18.00
N VAL A 15 -0.04 -1.99 17.85
CA VAL A 15 1.31 -1.90 18.45
C VAL A 15 1.36 -1.05 19.72
N GLY A 16 0.21 -0.58 20.21
CA GLY A 16 0.12 0.25 21.42
C GLY A 16 1.00 1.50 21.34
N SER A 17 1.80 1.74 22.38
CA SER A 17 2.73 2.87 22.50
C SER A 17 4.16 2.57 22.01
N SER A 18 4.32 1.60 21.08
CA SER A 18 5.64 1.24 20.54
C SER A 18 6.36 2.42 19.86
N ALA A 19 7.69 2.31 19.74
CA ALA A 19 8.50 3.27 18.98
C ALA A 19 8.01 3.44 17.52
N GLY A 20 7.51 2.37 16.91
CA GLY A 20 6.92 2.39 15.57
C GLY A 20 5.69 3.29 15.49
N TYR A 21 4.76 3.18 16.45
CA TYR A 21 3.58 4.03 16.49
C TYR A 21 3.89 5.48 16.87
N ALA A 22 4.82 5.69 17.80
CA ALA A 22 5.29 7.02 18.14
C ALA A 22 5.85 7.74 16.90
N ARG A 23 6.68 7.03 16.11
CA ARG A 23 7.23 7.57 14.86
C ARG A 23 6.17 7.75 13.78
N PHE A 24 5.30 6.76 13.58
CA PHE A 24 4.18 6.86 12.64
C PHE A 24 3.34 8.11 12.92
N THR A 25 2.96 8.34 14.18
CA THR A 25 2.15 9.49 14.57
C THR A 25 2.86 10.82 14.33
N ARG A 26 4.17 10.87 14.62
CA ARG A 26 4.99 12.09 14.49
C ARG A 26 5.25 12.47 13.03
N GLU A 27 5.57 11.50 12.17
CA GLU A 27 6.10 11.78 10.83
C GLU A 27 5.09 11.52 9.71
N ILE A 28 4.10 10.65 9.93
CA ILE A 28 3.12 10.23 8.92
C ILE A 28 1.74 10.75 9.34
N GLY A 29 1.20 10.21 10.43
CA GLY A 29 -0.11 10.56 10.98
C GLY A 29 -1.26 9.81 10.31
N VAL A 30 -2.26 9.43 11.11
CA VAL A 30 -3.45 8.68 10.63
C VAL A 30 -4.20 9.44 9.55
N SER A 31 -4.40 10.76 9.73
CA SER A 31 -5.12 11.59 8.76
C SER A 31 -4.43 11.64 7.41
N TYR A 32 -3.10 11.74 7.38
CA TYR A 32 -2.32 11.72 6.15
C TYR A 32 -2.36 10.36 5.46
N ALA A 33 -2.18 9.27 6.22
CA ALA A 33 -2.27 7.91 5.68
C ALA A 33 -3.66 7.65 5.07
N ARG A 34 -4.72 8.07 5.75
CA ARG A 34 -6.09 8.00 5.23
C ARG A 34 -6.26 8.80 3.94
N GLN A 35 -5.83 10.06 3.90
CA GLN A 35 -5.93 10.89 2.70
C GLN A 35 -5.11 10.32 1.54
N THR A 36 -3.96 9.71 1.84
CA THR A 36 -3.13 9.01 0.85
C THR A 36 -3.89 7.84 0.24
N LEU A 37 -4.51 6.98 1.05
CA LEU A 37 -5.31 5.85 0.55
C LEU A 37 -6.51 6.30 -0.27
N ILE A 38 -7.19 7.38 0.12
CA ILE A 38 -8.29 7.96 -0.67
C ILE A 38 -7.77 8.41 -2.03
N THR A 39 -6.69 9.20 -2.05
CA THR A 39 -6.09 9.73 -3.28
C THR A 39 -5.62 8.59 -4.20
N ALA A 40 -4.87 7.65 -3.64
CA ALA A 40 -4.38 6.47 -4.35
C ALA A 40 -5.52 5.62 -4.94
N THR A 41 -6.66 5.50 -4.25
CA THR A 41 -7.83 4.77 -4.76
C THR A 41 -8.29 5.34 -6.10
N TYR A 42 -8.46 6.67 -6.17
CA TYR A 42 -8.91 7.33 -7.40
C TYR A 42 -7.83 7.33 -8.49
N ASP A 43 -6.56 7.48 -8.11
CA ASP A 43 -5.45 7.38 -9.05
C ASP A 43 -5.37 5.99 -9.68
N ILE A 44 -5.44 4.92 -8.88
CA ILE A 44 -5.41 3.54 -9.36
C ILE A 44 -6.60 3.26 -10.29
N TRP A 45 -7.83 3.64 -9.91
CA TRP A 45 -8.98 3.47 -10.79
C TRP A 45 -8.84 4.21 -12.11
N ARG A 46 -8.29 5.44 -12.09
CA ARG A 46 -8.00 6.19 -13.30
C ARG A 46 -6.92 5.51 -14.15
N TRP A 47 -5.88 4.99 -13.51
CA TRP A 47 -4.75 4.36 -14.18
C TRP A 47 -5.07 3.00 -14.78
N PHE A 48 -6.01 2.27 -14.19
CA PHE A 48 -6.53 0.99 -14.69
C PHE A 48 -7.82 1.15 -15.51
N GLU A 49 -8.26 2.38 -15.75
CA GLU A 49 -9.48 2.69 -16.52
C GLU A 49 -10.76 2.04 -15.96
N GLN A 50 -10.83 1.89 -14.63
CA GLN A 50 -11.96 1.33 -13.89
C GLN A 50 -12.97 2.44 -13.52
N TYR A 51 -13.65 3.00 -14.52
CA TYR A 51 -14.54 4.15 -14.34
C TYR A 51 -15.94 3.78 -13.83
N SER A 52 -16.38 2.55 -14.04
CA SER A 52 -17.70 2.07 -13.63
C SER A 52 -17.63 1.10 -12.46
N ALA A 53 -18.75 0.95 -11.76
CA ALA A 53 -18.88 0.00 -10.66
C ALA A 53 -18.57 -1.44 -11.12
N ALA A 54 -19.01 -1.84 -12.31
CA ALA A 54 -18.80 -3.18 -12.85
C ALA A 54 -17.32 -3.54 -13.11
N GLN A 55 -16.45 -2.54 -13.26
CA GLN A 55 -15.01 -2.76 -13.48
C GLN A 55 -14.21 -2.85 -12.18
N ARG A 56 -14.80 -2.43 -11.05
CA ARG A 56 -14.13 -2.34 -9.75
C ARG A 56 -14.43 -3.57 -8.91
N LYS A 57 -13.49 -3.93 -8.03
CA LYS A 57 -13.79 -4.86 -6.95
C LYS A 57 -14.81 -4.24 -5.99
N ASP A 58 -15.67 -5.09 -5.43
CA ASP A 58 -16.65 -4.67 -4.42
C ASP A 58 -16.00 -4.58 -3.04
N ILE A 59 -15.39 -3.44 -2.75
CA ILE A 59 -14.72 -3.15 -1.48
C ILE A 59 -15.34 -1.90 -0.89
N ASN A 60 -16.20 -2.07 0.12
CA ASN A 60 -16.86 -0.95 0.79
C ASN A 60 -16.00 -0.34 1.91
N ARG A 61 -15.15 -1.16 2.54
CA ARG A 61 -14.35 -0.78 3.72
C ARG A 61 -12.91 -1.24 3.57
N LEU A 62 -11.98 -0.30 3.65
CA LEU A 62 -10.55 -0.53 3.72
C LEU A 62 -10.04 -0.27 5.14
N VAL A 63 -9.27 -1.20 5.70
CA VAL A 63 -8.68 -1.06 7.05
C VAL A 63 -7.17 -0.99 6.95
N LEU A 64 -6.58 0.09 7.45
CA LEU A 64 -5.14 0.21 7.65
C LEU A 64 -4.79 -0.20 9.08
N THR A 65 -4.09 -1.31 9.24
CA THR A 65 -3.64 -1.81 10.54
C THR A 65 -2.16 -1.52 10.71
N LEU A 66 -1.77 -0.92 11.84
CA LEU A 66 -0.38 -0.87 12.27
C LEU A 66 -0.13 -2.00 13.26
N GLU A 67 0.71 -2.96 12.91
CA GLU A 67 1.07 -4.11 13.75
C GLU A 67 2.58 -4.40 13.71
N ASN A 68 3.08 -5.21 14.64
CA ASN A 68 4.49 -5.59 14.64
C ASN A 68 4.62 -6.98 14.01
N PHE A 69 5.39 -7.08 12.93
CA PHE A 69 5.63 -8.37 12.30
C PHE A 69 6.66 -9.19 13.09
N PRO A 70 6.71 -10.51 12.89
CA PRO A 70 7.73 -11.36 13.48
C PRO A 70 9.16 -10.92 13.10
N ASP A 71 10.15 -11.31 13.90
CA ASP A 71 11.55 -10.94 13.66
C ASP A 71 12.07 -11.37 12.28
N SER A 72 11.59 -12.52 11.76
CA SER A 72 11.92 -13.00 10.41
C SER A 72 11.42 -12.08 9.29
N GLN A 73 10.45 -11.21 9.57
CA GLN A 73 9.82 -10.31 8.61
C GLN A 73 10.00 -8.85 9.01
N VAL A 74 11.00 -8.56 9.83
CA VAL A 74 11.29 -7.20 10.26
C VAL A 74 11.44 -6.33 9.00
N GLN A 75 12.17 -6.78 7.97
CA GLN A 75 12.44 -6.08 6.70
C GLN A 75 11.22 -5.85 5.79
N VAL A 76 10.10 -6.52 6.04
CA VAL A 76 8.88 -6.36 5.25
C VAL A 76 8.14 -5.11 5.72
N PRO A 77 7.88 -4.11 4.85
CA PRO A 77 7.22 -2.87 5.26
C PRO A 77 5.73 -3.06 5.51
N ALA A 78 5.07 -3.89 4.70
CA ALA A 78 3.64 -4.12 4.75
C ALA A 78 3.23 -5.39 4.00
N TYR A 79 1.96 -5.77 4.14
CA TYR A 79 1.26 -6.67 3.21
C TYR A 79 -0.21 -6.26 3.09
N ALA A 80 -0.87 -6.69 2.02
CA ALA A 80 -2.29 -6.49 1.79
C ALA A 80 -3.07 -7.82 1.80
N THR A 81 -4.35 -7.73 2.15
CA THR A 81 -5.36 -8.78 1.96
C THR A 81 -6.52 -8.24 1.12
N THR A 82 -7.66 -8.93 1.09
CA THR A 82 -8.84 -8.53 0.30
C THR A 82 -9.28 -7.08 0.55
N ASN A 83 -9.22 -6.60 1.80
CA ASN A 83 -9.71 -5.27 2.18
C ASN A 83 -8.93 -4.65 3.35
N GLU A 84 -7.73 -5.17 3.63
CA GLU A 84 -6.87 -4.68 4.71
C GLU A 84 -5.46 -4.45 4.19
N ILE A 85 -4.79 -3.46 4.77
CA ILE A 85 -3.37 -3.21 4.60
C ILE A 85 -2.76 -3.25 6.00
N HIS A 86 -1.72 -4.06 6.17
CA HIS A 86 -1.03 -4.22 7.44
C HIS A 86 0.36 -3.60 7.32
N LEU A 87 0.61 -2.51 8.03
CA LEU A 87 1.91 -1.83 8.12
C LEU A 87 2.72 -2.39 9.29
N ASN A 88 4.02 -2.59 9.04
CA ASN A 88 4.94 -3.07 10.05
C ASN A 88 5.51 -1.92 10.90
N GLY A 89 5.05 -1.80 12.15
CA GLY A 89 5.56 -0.83 13.12
C GLY A 89 7.06 -0.97 13.39
N ARG A 90 7.60 -2.20 13.36
CA ARG A 90 9.06 -2.43 13.52
C ARG A 90 9.85 -1.90 12.33
N TYR A 91 9.28 -1.96 11.11
CA TYR A 91 9.89 -1.38 9.91
C TYR A 91 9.96 0.14 10.03
N ILE A 92 8.84 0.77 10.37
CA ILE A 92 8.74 2.23 10.54
C ILE A 92 9.74 2.72 11.60
N ALA A 93 9.83 2.03 12.74
CA ALA A 93 10.74 2.41 13.82
C ALA A 93 12.21 2.50 13.35
N ARG A 94 12.66 1.56 12.51
CA ARG A 94 14.08 1.46 12.13
C ARG A 94 14.42 2.08 10.77
N TYR A 95 13.44 2.49 9.98
CA TYR A 95 13.68 3.00 8.63
C TYR A 95 14.60 4.24 8.66
N SER A 96 15.71 4.21 7.93
CA SER A 96 16.59 5.36 7.80
C SER A 96 16.13 6.26 6.66
N GLY A 97 16.01 7.57 6.92
CA GLY A 97 15.57 8.56 5.93
C GLY A 97 14.10 8.98 6.06
N ASP A 98 13.52 9.44 4.95
CA ASP A 98 12.16 9.97 4.89
C ASP A 98 11.12 8.83 4.92
N VAL A 99 10.75 8.43 6.13
CA VAL A 99 9.77 7.36 6.36
C VAL A 99 8.38 7.73 5.85
N LYS A 100 8.05 9.04 5.78
CA LYS A 100 6.77 9.48 5.25
C LYS A 100 6.70 9.20 3.76
N ARG A 101 7.74 9.57 3.02
CA ARG A 101 7.84 9.27 1.58
C ARG A 101 7.84 7.76 1.32
N GLU A 102 8.58 6.99 2.11
CA GLU A 102 8.60 5.52 2.00
C GLU A 102 7.22 4.92 2.16
N ILE A 103 6.57 5.19 3.30
CA ILE A 103 5.26 4.60 3.60
C ILE A 103 4.20 5.10 2.64
N THR A 104 4.31 6.31 2.10
CA THR A 104 3.41 6.76 1.02
C THR A 104 3.50 5.84 -0.20
N GLY A 105 4.72 5.53 -0.66
CA GLY A 105 4.90 4.58 -1.76
C GLY A 105 4.42 3.16 -1.45
N VAL A 106 4.68 2.68 -0.24
CA VAL A 106 4.17 1.38 0.24
C VAL A 106 2.63 1.35 0.24
N LEU A 107 1.96 2.42 0.67
CA LEU A 107 0.49 2.47 0.65
C LEU A 107 -0.07 2.41 -0.78
N TYR A 108 0.58 3.04 -1.77
CA TYR A 108 0.20 2.89 -3.17
C TYR A 108 0.39 1.45 -3.67
N HIS A 109 1.51 0.81 -3.30
CA HIS A 109 1.79 -0.60 -3.62
C HIS A 109 0.72 -1.53 -3.04
N GLU A 110 0.52 -1.51 -1.73
CA GLU A 110 -0.40 -2.42 -1.05
C GLU A 110 -1.86 -2.17 -1.45
N LEU A 111 -2.26 -0.91 -1.66
CA LEU A 111 -3.61 -0.61 -2.15
C LEU A 111 -3.84 -1.12 -3.57
N THR A 112 -2.78 -1.23 -4.38
CA THR A 112 -2.89 -1.86 -5.70
C THR A 112 -3.28 -3.32 -5.58
N HIS A 113 -2.67 -4.07 -4.66
CA HIS A 113 -3.05 -5.47 -4.40
C HIS A 113 -4.51 -5.61 -4.01
N VAL A 114 -5.02 -4.68 -3.19
CA VAL A 114 -6.42 -4.61 -2.81
C VAL A 114 -7.31 -4.40 -4.04
N LEU A 115 -6.99 -3.43 -4.92
CA LEU A 115 -7.87 -2.98 -6.00
C LEU A 115 -7.73 -3.75 -7.32
N GLN A 116 -6.56 -4.32 -7.62
CA GLN A 116 -6.28 -4.96 -8.91
C GLN A 116 -6.95 -6.32 -9.05
N TRP A 117 -7.47 -6.64 -10.24
CA TRP A 117 -7.90 -8.00 -10.54
C TRP A 117 -6.68 -8.92 -10.66
N ASN A 118 -6.79 -10.15 -10.15
CA ASN A 118 -5.70 -11.13 -10.15
C ASN A 118 -5.98 -12.34 -11.06
N GLY A 119 -6.82 -12.16 -12.08
CA GLY A 119 -7.20 -13.23 -13.00
C GLY A 119 -7.85 -14.42 -12.30
N ASN A 120 -8.72 -14.17 -11.32
CA ASN A 120 -9.33 -15.21 -10.48
C ASN A 120 -8.29 -16.12 -9.79
N GLY A 121 -7.18 -15.53 -9.34
CA GLY A 121 -6.06 -16.22 -8.70
C GLY A 121 -5.13 -16.97 -9.66
N GLN A 122 -5.30 -16.85 -10.97
CA GLN A 122 -4.47 -17.53 -11.98
C GLN A 122 -3.30 -16.67 -12.47
N ALA A 123 -3.34 -15.35 -12.23
CA ALA A 123 -2.22 -14.49 -12.59
C ALA A 123 -0.99 -14.87 -11.74
N PRO A 124 0.19 -14.98 -12.37
CA PRO A 124 1.41 -15.33 -11.64
C PRO A 124 1.80 -14.23 -10.67
N GLY A 125 2.35 -14.59 -9.51
CA GLY A 125 2.69 -13.64 -8.44
C GLY A 125 3.63 -12.51 -8.88
N TRP A 126 4.61 -12.79 -9.73
CA TRP A 126 5.52 -11.75 -10.24
C TRP A 126 4.79 -10.68 -11.06
N LEU A 127 3.70 -11.02 -11.74
CA LEU A 127 2.89 -10.05 -12.49
C LEU A 127 2.07 -9.18 -11.53
N ILE A 128 1.52 -9.80 -10.50
CA ILE A 128 0.74 -9.14 -9.44
C ILE A 128 1.61 -8.12 -8.70
N GLU A 129 2.83 -8.48 -8.32
CA GLU A 129 3.79 -7.56 -7.71
C GLU A 129 4.26 -6.49 -8.70
N GLY A 130 4.58 -6.86 -9.95
CA GLY A 130 5.03 -5.90 -10.97
C GLY A 130 4.02 -4.80 -11.27
N ILE A 131 2.70 -5.09 -11.22
CA ILE A 131 1.66 -4.06 -11.37
C ILE A 131 1.65 -3.12 -10.15
N ALA A 132 1.79 -3.65 -8.93
CA ALA A 132 1.85 -2.85 -7.72
C ALA A 132 3.11 -1.94 -7.70
N ASP A 133 4.25 -2.47 -8.13
CA ASP A 133 5.49 -1.71 -8.31
C ASP A 133 5.33 -0.61 -9.35
N TYR A 134 4.66 -0.89 -10.47
CA TYR A 134 4.35 0.11 -11.49
C TYR A 134 3.49 1.26 -10.94
N VAL A 135 2.47 0.98 -10.12
CA VAL A 135 1.67 2.03 -9.47
C VAL A 135 2.52 2.87 -8.53
N ARG A 136 3.41 2.24 -7.74
CA ARG A 136 4.37 2.95 -6.90
C ARG A 136 5.31 3.85 -7.71
N LEU A 137 5.80 3.38 -8.87
CA LEU A 137 6.60 4.21 -9.79
C LEU A 137 5.79 5.39 -10.32
N ARG A 138 4.59 5.13 -10.81
CA ARG A 138 3.71 6.13 -11.44
C ARG A 138 3.26 7.22 -10.45
N SER A 139 3.16 6.89 -9.17
CA SER A 139 2.88 7.85 -8.09
C SER A 139 4.10 8.71 -7.69
N GLY A 140 5.29 8.42 -8.22
CA GLY A 140 6.51 9.19 -7.96
C GLY A 140 7.18 8.89 -6.63
N TYR A 141 6.76 7.84 -5.91
CA TYR A 141 7.33 7.40 -4.63
C TYR A 141 8.31 6.24 -4.82
N ILE A 142 9.27 6.48 -5.71
CA ILE A 142 10.32 5.51 -6.09
C ILE A 142 11.27 5.30 -4.89
N PRO A 143 11.49 4.06 -4.44
CA PRO A 143 12.51 3.74 -3.45
C PRO A 143 13.91 4.15 -3.90
N SER A 144 14.73 4.63 -2.97
CA SER A 144 16.09 5.08 -3.28
C SER A 144 17.01 3.95 -3.75
N ASN A 145 16.70 2.70 -3.40
CA ASN A 145 17.45 1.50 -3.77
C ASN A 145 16.99 0.85 -5.08
N TRP A 146 15.96 1.37 -5.75
CA TRP A 146 15.53 0.82 -7.03
C TRP A 146 16.45 1.26 -8.17
N ALA A 147 16.56 0.39 -9.17
CA ALA A 147 17.30 0.69 -10.39
C ALA A 147 16.75 1.96 -11.05
N LYS A 148 17.66 2.78 -11.58
CA LYS A 148 17.29 3.97 -12.35
C LYS A 148 16.65 3.56 -13.68
N PRO A 149 15.90 4.47 -14.35
CA PRO A 149 15.39 4.21 -15.69
C PRO A 149 16.50 3.68 -16.63
N GLY A 150 16.27 2.50 -17.21
CA GLY A 150 17.23 1.83 -18.10
C GLY A 150 18.31 0.97 -17.42
N GLY A 151 18.30 0.84 -16.09
CA GLY A 151 19.29 0.05 -15.32
C GLY A 151 18.73 -1.21 -14.68
N GLY A 152 17.59 -1.72 -15.15
CA GLY A 152 17.01 -2.97 -14.65
C GLY A 152 17.67 -4.17 -15.31
N ASP A 153 18.26 -5.05 -14.52
CA ASP A 153 18.97 -6.25 -15.01
C ASP A 153 18.16 -7.55 -14.80
N SER A 154 17.11 -7.51 -13.98
CA SER A 154 16.19 -8.62 -13.70
C SER A 154 14.85 -8.12 -13.13
N PHE A 155 13.83 -9.00 -13.10
CA PHE A 155 12.52 -8.75 -12.50
C PHE A 155 12.35 -9.44 -11.11
N TYR A 156 13.46 -9.72 -10.41
CA TYR A 156 13.50 -10.47 -9.15
C TYR A 156 14.43 -9.82 -8.14
#